data_AF-A0A3S2C8S4-F1
#
_entry.id   AF-A0A3S2C8S4-F1
#
_cell.length_a   1.000
_cell.length_b   1.000
_cell.length_c   1.000
_cell.angle_alpha   90.00
_cell.angle_beta   90.00
_cell.angle_gamma   90.00
#
_symmetry.space_group_name_H-M   'P 1'
#
loop_
_entity.id
_entity.type
_entity.pdbx_description
1 polymer ?
#
loop_
_entity_poly.entity_id
_entity_poly.type
_entity_poly.pdbx_seq_one_letter_code
_entity_poly.pdbx_strand_id
1 'polypeptide(L)'
;MPSLPELMPTQVSDETFGGVTYHIAGELVPVLSVDVTRMPVYFEHHILLWKNSTITIGLKSLKGALKRMMAGMQIFVTEASGAGIVAFS
;
A
#
# COMPACT_ATOMS: atom_id res chain seq x y z
N MET A 1 -19.59 -0.43 -27.97
CA MET A 1 -19.25 -1.49 -27.01
C MET A 1 -18.13 -0.97 -26.14
N PRO A 2 -18.20 -1.02 -24.80
CA PRO A 2 -17.02 -0.76 -23.98
C PRO A 2 -15.92 -1.78 -24.33
N SER A 3 -14.65 -1.37 -24.27
CA SER A 3 -13.52 -2.26 -24.52
C SER A 3 -13.46 -3.36 -23.47
N LEU A 4 -12.91 -4.52 -23.86
CA LEU A 4 -12.64 -5.59 -22.90
C LEU A 4 -11.57 -5.12 -21.89
N PRO A 5 -11.62 -5.59 -20.64
CA PRO A 5 -10.56 -5.33 -19.67
C PRO A 5 -9.20 -5.83 -20.19
N GLU A 6 -8.17 -4.99 -20.05
CA GLU A 6 -6.79 -5.35 -20.37
C GLU A 6 -6.03 -5.69 -19.09
N LEU A 7 -5.25 -6.78 -19.13
CA LEU A 7 -4.43 -7.19 -18.00
C LEU A 7 -3.27 -6.20 -17.81
N MET A 8 -3.14 -5.64 -16.62
CA MET A 8 -1.99 -4.80 -16.27
C MET A 8 -0.73 -5.67 -16.09
N PRO A 9 0.47 -5.11 -16.33
CA PRO A 9 1.72 -5.82 -16.07
C PRO A 9 1.79 -6.33 -14.63
N THR A 10 2.04 -7.64 -14.48
CA THR A 10 2.22 -8.30 -13.18
C THR A 10 3.69 -8.42 -12.78
N GLN A 11 4.60 -7.94 -13.63
CA GLN A 11 6.03 -7.87 -13.37
C GLN A 11 6.57 -6.51 -13.80
N VAL A 12 6.99 -5.71 -12.82
CA VAL A 12 7.68 -4.43 -13.03
C VAL A 12 8.75 -4.25 -11.97
N SER A 13 9.82 -3.55 -12.31
CA SER A 13 10.97 -3.36 -11.45
C SER A 13 11.49 -1.93 -11.53
N ASP A 14 11.78 -1.34 -10.37
CA ASP A 14 12.34 0.01 -10.23
C ASP A 14 11.44 1.12 -10.81
N GLU A 15 10.14 0.89 -10.82
CA GLU A 15 9.16 1.88 -11.25
C GLU A 15 8.99 2.97 -10.18
N THR A 16 8.65 4.18 -10.60
CA THR A 16 8.44 5.30 -9.67
C THR A 16 7.06 5.89 -9.83
N PHE A 17 6.34 6.04 -8.74
CA PHE A 17 5.03 6.69 -8.72
C PHE A 17 4.76 7.30 -7.35
N GLY A 18 4.10 8.47 -7.33
CA GLY A 18 3.67 9.09 -6.07
C GLY A 18 4.80 9.41 -5.07
N GLY A 19 6.06 9.42 -5.51
CA GLY A 19 7.25 9.71 -4.68
C GLY A 19 7.94 8.47 -4.07
N VAL A 20 7.47 7.26 -4.37
CA VAL A 20 8.10 5.99 -3.98
C VAL A 20 8.66 5.24 -5.19
N THR A 21 9.59 4.32 -4.94
CA THR A 21 10.03 3.30 -5.91
C THR A 21 9.35 1.98 -5.57
N TYR A 22 8.88 1.24 -6.57
CA TYR A 22 8.17 -0.01 -6.36
C TYR A 22 8.48 -1.08 -7.40
N HIS A 23 8.17 -2.32 -7.03
CA HIS A 23 8.31 -3.51 -7.85
C HIS A 23 7.05 -4.35 -7.70
N ILE A 24 6.61 -4.99 -8.78
CA ILE A 24 5.55 -5.99 -8.74
C ILE A 24 6.16 -7.29 -9.24
N ALA A 25 5.90 -8.40 -8.55
CA ALA A 25 6.33 -9.72 -8.95
C ALA A 25 5.25 -10.77 -8.68
N GLY A 26 5.19 -11.82 -9.49
CA GLY A 26 4.20 -12.89 -9.37
C GLY A 26 3.12 -12.81 -10.44
N GLU A 27 2.92 -13.90 -11.17
CA GLU A 27 1.98 -13.96 -12.30
C GLU A 27 0.53 -14.13 -11.84
N LEU A 28 0.29 -15.10 -10.94
CA LEU A 28 -1.06 -15.43 -10.46
C LEU A 28 -1.45 -14.66 -9.19
N VAL A 29 -0.47 -14.41 -8.31
CA VAL A 29 -0.64 -13.68 -7.04
C VAL A 29 0.43 -12.60 -6.99
N PRO A 30 0.14 -11.40 -7.53
CA PRO A 30 1.11 -10.32 -7.58
C PRO A 30 1.42 -9.77 -6.18
N VAL A 31 2.69 -9.57 -5.91
CA VAL A 31 3.20 -8.93 -4.70
C VAL A 31 3.75 -7.55 -5.07
N LEU A 32 3.22 -6.51 -4.45
CA LEU A 32 3.73 -5.15 -4.55
C LEU A 32 4.78 -4.92 -3.47
N SER A 33 6.03 -4.65 -3.84
CA SER A 33 7.10 -4.22 -2.92
C SER A 33 7.38 -2.74 -3.11
N VAL A 34 7.40 -1.96 -2.02
CA VAL A 34 7.56 -0.50 -2.07
C VAL A 34 8.70 -0.06 -1.15
N ASP A 35 9.62 0.75 -1.67
CA ASP A 35 10.61 1.47 -0.85
C ASP A 35 9.95 2.71 -0.22
N VAL A 36 9.83 2.68 1.12
CA VAL A 36 9.20 3.72 1.94
C VAL A 36 10.21 4.63 2.63
N THR A 37 11.49 4.54 2.25
CA THR A 37 12.58 5.34 2.85
C THR A 37 12.35 6.84 2.69
N ARG A 38 11.77 7.26 1.57
CA ARG A 38 11.54 8.69 1.28
C ARG A 38 10.24 9.20 1.84
N MET A 39 9.21 8.37 1.88
CA MET A 39 7.88 8.76 2.33
C MET A 39 7.05 7.55 2.75
N PRO A 40 6.12 7.74 3.70
CA PRO A 40 5.25 6.67 4.14
C PRO A 40 4.20 6.31 3.09
N VAL A 41 3.69 5.09 3.19
CA VAL A 41 2.51 4.63 2.44
C VAL A 41 1.38 4.27 3.39
N TYR A 42 0.15 4.50 2.93
CA TYR A 42 -1.07 4.16 3.66
C TYR A 42 -1.72 2.93 3.05
N PHE A 43 -2.20 2.03 3.91
CA PHE A 43 -2.73 0.74 3.45
C PHE A 43 -3.80 0.16 4.39
N GLU A 44 -4.58 -0.78 3.86
CA GLU A 44 -5.50 -1.65 4.58
C GLU A 44 -4.72 -2.64 5.45
N HIS A 45 -5.08 -2.83 6.73
CA HIS A 45 -4.25 -3.63 7.64
C HIS A 45 -4.06 -5.11 7.22
N HIS A 46 -4.93 -5.66 6.37
CA HIS A 46 -4.98 -7.08 6.05
C HIS A 46 -4.13 -7.51 4.83
N ILE A 47 -3.49 -6.56 4.13
CA ILE A 47 -2.70 -6.84 2.92
C ILE A 47 -1.19 -6.85 3.15
N LEU A 48 -0.72 -6.64 4.39
CA LEU A 48 0.72 -6.67 4.70
C LEU A 48 1.25 -8.10 4.63
N LEU A 49 2.23 -8.34 3.76
CA LEU A 49 2.95 -9.61 3.70
C LEU A 49 4.19 -9.63 4.58
N TRP A 50 5.09 -8.67 4.37
CA TRP A 50 6.34 -8.55 5.13
C TRP A 50 6.88 -7.12 5.07
N LYS A 51 7.84 -6.81 5.95
CA LYS A 51 8.54 -5.52 6.00
C LYS A 51 9.99 -5.71 6.46
N ASN A 52 10.87 -4.78 6.12
CA ASN A 52 12.15 -4.66 6.83
C ASN A 52 11.94 -4.33 8.32
N SER A 53 12.91 -4.72 9.17
CA SER A 53 12.85 -4.52 10.63
C SER A 53 12.85 -3.04 11.04
N THR A 54 13.48 -2.19 10.23
CA THR A 54 13.56 -0.73 10.35
C THR A 54 12.25 0.01 10.07
N ILE A 55 11.28 -0.64 9.42
CA ILE A 55 9.97 -0.07 9.13
C ILE A 55 9.06 -0.19 10.35
N THR A 56 8.39 0.90 10.70
CA THR A 56 7.37 0.98 11.74
C THR A 56 5.98 0.97 11.10
N ILE A 57 5.06 0.23 11.73
CA ILE A 57 3.65 0.22 11.37
C ILE A 57 2.88 1.09 12.37
N GLY A 58 2.19 2.10 11.86
CA GLY A 58 1.40 3.05 12.63
C GLY A 58 -0.08 3.04 12.24
N LEU A 59 -0.91 3.63 13.09
CA LEU A 59 -2.30 3.94 12.79
C LEU A 59 -2.48 5.45 12.73
N LYS A 60 -3.04 5.95 11.63
CA LYS A 60 -3.33 7.37 11.44
C LYS A 60 -4.82 7.64 11.53
N SER A 61 -5.21 8.47 12.49
CA SER A 61 -6.60 8.92 12.66
C SER A 61 -7.07 9.74 11.46
N LEU A 62 -8.22 9.37 10.92
CA LEU A 62 -8.87 10.12 9.85
C LEU A 62 -9.70 11.26 10.44
N LYS A 63 -9.74 12.40 9.73
CA LYS A 63 -10.57 13.53 10.12
C LYS A 63 -12.06 13.14 10.11
N GLY A 64 -12.80 13.63 11.11
CA GLY A 64 -14.25 13.44 11.19
C GLY A 64 -14.68 12.07 11.76
N ALA A 65 -13.94 11.53 12.71
CA ALA A 65 -14.18 10.21 13.31
C ALA A 65 -15.65 9.98 13.71
N LEU A 66 -16.30 10.97 14.35
CA LEU A 66 -17.70 10.86 14.76
C LEU A 66 -18.65 10.64 13.57
N LYS A 67 -18.55 11.46 12.52
CA LYS A 67 -19.40 11.32 11.32
C LYS A 67 -19.15 10.00 10.61
N ARG A 68 -17.89 9.58 10.52
CA ARG A 68 -17.50 8.30 9.92
C ARG A 68 -18.06 7.11 10.69
N MET A 69 -17.98 7.14 12.01
CA MET A 69 -18.55 6.09 12.87
C MET A 69 -20.07 5.98 12.69
N MET A 70 -20.79 7.11 12.66
CA MET A 70 -22.25 7.10 12.39
C MET A 70 -22.60 6.57 11.00
N ALA A 71 -21.70 6.74 10.02
CA ALA A 71 -21.85 6.25 8.65
C ALA A 71 -21.26 4.84 8.43
N GLY A 72 -20.76 4.17 9.47
CA GLY A 72 -20.10 2.85 9.34
C GLY A 72 -18.79 2.88 8.55
N MET A 73 -18.16 4.04 8.40
CA MET A 73 -16.92 4.22 7.67
C MET A 73 -15.69 4.03 8.59
N GLN A 74 -14.58 3.62 7.99
CA GLN A 74 -13.30 3.49 8.66
C GLN A 74 -12.80 4.82 9.25
N ILE A 75 -12.21 4.76 10.45
CA ILE A 75 -11.72 5.93 11.22
C ILE A 75 -10.19 5.99 11.36
N PHE A 76 -9.48 4.91 11.01
CA PHE A 76 -8.02 4.85 10.99
C PHE A 76 -7.53 4.27 9.66
N VAL A 77 -6.36 4.70 9.20
CA VAL A 77 -5.63 4.02 8.13
C VAL A 77 -4.29 3.54 8.65
N THR A 78 -3.81 2.39 8.16
CA THR A 78 -2.49 1.88 8.53
C THR A 78 -1.42 2.64 7.74
N GLU A 79 -0.28 2.89 8.37
CA GLU A 79 0.86 3.58 7.77
C GLU A 79 2.11 2.71 7.92
N ALA A 80 2.90 2.59 6.85
CA ALA A 80 4.25 2.04 6.89
C ALA A 80 5.26 3.15 6.64
N SER A 81 6.21 3.34 7.56
CA SER A 81 7.23 4.40 7.48
C SER A 81 8.58 3.94 8.03
N GLY A 82 9.67 4.57 7.57
CA GLY A 82 11.04 4.23 7.94
C GLY A 82 11.89 3.84 6.72
N ALA A 83 13.17 3.57 6.93
CA ALA A 83 14.06 3.18 5.83
C ALA A 83 13.85 1.71 5.44
N GLY A 84 13.59 1.41 4.17
CA GLY A 84 13.51 0.05 3.64
C GLY A 84 12.26 -0.23 2.80
N ILE A 85 12.02 -1.52 2.58
CA ILE A 85 10.96 -2.06 1.73
C ILE A 85 9.86 -2.74 2.56
N VAL A 86 8.62 -2.51 2.16
CA VAL A 86 7.41 -3.21 2.63
C VAL A 86 6.71 -3.89 1.45
N ALA A 87 6.10 -5.05 1.69
CA ALA A 87 5.41 -5.81 0.64
C ALA A 87 3.94 -6.09 0.97
N PHE A 88 3.11 -6.10 -0.07
CA PHE A 88 1.66 -6.27 -0.01
C PHE A 88 1.15 -7.27 -1.06
N SER A 89 0.04 -7.95 -0.77
CA SER A 89 -0.71 -8.81 -1.72
C SER A 89 -2.19 -8.89 -1.36
#